data_AF-A0A2Z4ZQM4-F1
#
_entry.id   AF-A0A2Z4ZQM4-F1
#
_cell.length_a   1.000
_cell.length_b   1.000
_cell.length_c   1.000
_cell.angle_alpha   90.00
_cell.angle_beta   90.00
_cell.angle_gamma   90.00
#
_symmetry.space_group_name_H-M   'P 1'
#
loop_
_entity.id
_entity.type
_entity.pdbx_description
1 polymer ?
#
loop_
_entity_poly.entity_id
_entity_poly.type
_entity_poly.pdbx_seq_one_letter_code
_entity_poly.pdbx_strand_id
1 'polypeptide(L)'
;MQFNPLMISLAALLTLAGCGSRQAQEPERQPAEVKQQIVRLLPAKTVDREGWATDIYVAFSAQQIPSTTQNICAVLAVTEQESTFQADPPVPGLGKIARQEINRRAAKVHIPELLVSGALQVRSPNGKSYSDRLNAARSEKELSGIFDDFIGMVPLGKTLFGGFNPVHTGGPMQVSIAFAQANARDYPYTVDGSIRREVFSRRGGMYFGIAHLLGYPVSYTEPLYRFADFNAGWYASRNAAFQHAVSVASGISLALDGDLVAHDSIMPGSTELAVRTLGKSLGMRNPTIRDQLEQGDSLALEDSKLYKRVFELAERAEGKPLPRAVLPGIVLKSPKITRKLTTAWFAKRVDERYQRCMARAAGR
;
A
#
# COMPACT_ATOMS: atom_id res chain seq x y z
N MET A 1 37.68 60.21 17.29
CA MET A 1 36.47 59.51 16.81
C MET A 1 35.67 59.06 18.02
N GLN A 2 34.63 59.81 18.39
CA GLN A 2 33.77 59.47 19.53
C GLN A 2 32.75 58.42 19.06
N PHE A 3 32.90 57.18 19.52
CA PHE A 3 31.93 56.13 19.27
C PHE A 3 30.73 56.32 20.19
N ASN A 4 29.57 56.53 19.60
CA ASN A 4 28.32 56.82 20.27
C ASN A 4 27.82 55.56 21.02
N PRO A 5 27.66 55.59 22.36
CA PRO A 5 27.29 54.40 23.15
C PRO A 5 25.90 53.84 22.79
N LEU A 6 25.05 54.62 22.11
CA LEU A 6 23.75 54.15 21.63
C LEU A 6 23.85 53.09 20.51
N MET A 7 24.91 53.09 19.69
CA MET A 7 25.06 52.10 18.62
C MET A 7 25.55 50.74 19.13
N ILE A 8 26.23 50.69 20.28
CA ILE A 8 26.68 49.43 20.89
C ILE A 8 25.50 48.73 21.57
N SER A 9 24.56 49.49 22.16
CA SER A 9 23.36 48.94 22.80
C SER A 9 22.37 48.33 21.80
N LEU A 10 22.31 48.83 20.56
CA LEU A 10 21.40 48.29 19.54
C LEU A 10 21.92 46.98 18.91
N ALA A 11 23.25 46.80 18.85
CA ALA A 11 23.86 45.55 18.37
C ALA A 11 23.71 44.40 19.38
N ALA A 12 23.67 44.70 20.69
CA ALA A 12 23.48 43.69 21.74
C ALA A 12 22.03 43.20 21.88
N LEU A 13 21.04 43.99 21.42
CA LEU A 13 19.63 43.61 21.44
C LEU A 13 19.21 42.75 20.22
N LEU A 14 19.96 42.75 19.13
CA LEU A 14 19.71 41.92 17.95
C LEU A 14 20.26 40.49 18.07
N THR A 15 21.16 40.22 19.01
CA THR A 15 21.71 38.86 19.25
C THR A 15 20.86 38.00 20.17
N LEU A 16 19.79 38.54 20.79
CA LEU A 16 18.90 37.81 21.70
C LEU A 16 17.57 37.35 21.07
N ALA A 17 17.32 37.70 19.79
CA ALA A 17 16.11 37.28 19.07
C ALA A 17 16.28 35.96 18.27
N GLY A 18 17.40 35.25 18.46
CA GLY A 18 17.73 34.02 17.71
C GLY A 18 17.31 32.70 18.35
N CYS A 19 16.73 32.70 19.56
CA CYS A 19 16.23 31.48 20.21
C CYS A 19 14.76 31.18 19.82
N GLY A 20 14.46 31.25 18.52
CA GLY A 20 13.18 30.87 17.96
C GLY A 20 13.10 29.36 17.74
N SER A 21 12.19 28.71 18.46
CA SER A 21 11.63 27.38 18.17
C SER A 21 12.65 26.26 17.86
N ARG A 22 13.35 25.76 18.89
CA ARG A 22 13.54 24.31 18.93
C ARG A 22 12.16 23.72 19.16
N GLN A 23 11.54 23.13 18.13
CA GLN A 23 10.49 22.15 18.38
C GLN A 23 11.05 21.21 19.45
N ALA A 24 10.38 21.13 20.59
CA ALA A 24 10.73 20.17 21.61
C ALA A 24 10.60 18.80 20.95
N GLN A 25 11.73 18.27 20.48
CA GLN A 25 11.79 16.93 19.93
C GLN A 25 11.48 16.03 21.11
N GLU A 26 10.28 15.45 21.13
CA GLU A 26 9.89 14.51 22.17
C GLU A 26 11.01 13.47 22.29
N PRO A 27 11.48 13.18 23.51
CA PRO A 27 12.58 12.24 23.70
C PRO A 27 12.22 10.92 23.02
N GLU A 28 13.14 10.44 22.19
CA GLU A 28 12.95 9.19 21.45
C GLU A 28 12.71 8.06 22.45
N ARG A 29 11.54 7.40 22.34
CA ARG A 29 11.12 6.37 23.29
C ARG A 29 12.09 5.20 23.24
N GLN A 30 12.43 4.65 24.40
CA GLN A 30 13.40 3.58 24.46
C GLN A 30 12.90 2.36 23.67
N PRO A 31 13.77 1.64 22.92
CA PRO A 31 13.37 0.47 22.14
C PRO A 31 12.56 -0.56 22.94
N ALA A 32 12.95 -0.81 24.18
CA ALA A 32 12.28 -1.75 25.08
C ALA A 32 10.85 -1.31 25.43
N GLU A 33 10.64 -0.01 25.67
CA GLU A 33 9.32 0.55 25.98
C GLU A 33 8.36 0.41 24.79
N VAL A 34 8.83 0.73 23.58
CA VAL A 34 8.03 0.59 22.36
C VAL A 34 7.66 -0.87 22.11
N LYS A 35 8.62 -1.80 22.22
CA LYS A 35 8.37 -3.24 22.06
C LYS A 35 7.35 -3.73 23.09
N GLN A 36 7.50 -3.38 24.36
CA GLN A 36 6.53 -3.73 25.41
C GLN A 36 5.13 -3.18 25.13
N GLN A 37 5.03 -1.95 24.60
CA GLN A 37 3.74 -1.39 24.17
C GLN A 37 3.14 -2.22 23.03
N ILE A 38 3.91 -2.57 22.01
CA ILE A 38 3.43 -3.41 20.90
C ILE A 38 2.95 -4.76 21.43
N VAL A 39 3.72 -5.41 22.30
CA VAL A 39 3.33 -6.66 22.96
C VAL A 39 1.99 -6.50 23.67
N ARG A 40 1.81 -5.46 24.48
CA ARG A 40 0.55 -5.20 25.19
C ARG A 40 -0.64 -5.01 24.25
N LEU A 41 -0.44 -4.36 23.11
CA LEU A 41 -1.51 -4.02 22.16
C LEU A 41 -1.88 -5.15 21.19
N LEU A 42 -0.98 -6.13 21.00
CA LEU A 42 -1.26 -7.35 20.22
C LEU A 42 -2.45 -8.13 20.78
N PRO A 43 -3.25 -8.80 19.93
CA PRO A 43 -4.26 -9.74 20.38
C PRO A 43 -3.66 -10.81 21.32
N ALA A 44 -4.40 -11.16 22.38
CA ALA A 44 -3.87 -12.03 23.43
C ALA A 44 -3.44 -13.43 22.94
N LYS A 45 -4.10 -13.94 21.90
CA LYS A 45 -3.85 -15.27 21.31
C LYS A 45 -2.76 -15.27 20.23
N THR A 46 -2.12 -14.14 19.95
CA THR A 46 -1.04 -14.10 18.96
C THR A 46 0.14 -14.94 19.44
N VAL A 47 0.60 -15.86 18.59
CA VAL A 47 1.81 -16.67 18.85
C VAL A 47 3.05 -15.82 18.60
N ASP A 48 4.07 -15.98 19.45
CA ASP A 48 5.36 -15.26 19.37
C ASP A 48 5.21 -13.72 19.34
N ARG A 49 4.49 -13.17 20.33
CA ARG A 49 4.21 -11.72 20.46
C ARG A 49 5.49 -10.87 20.49
N GLU A 50 6.53 -11.37 21.15
CA GLU A 50 7.83 -10.69 21.24
C GLU A 50 8.54 -10.62 19.87
N GLY A 51 8.45 -11.68 19.08
CA GLY A 51 8.94 -11.70 17.70
C GLY A 51 8.21 -10.68 16.82
N TRP A 52 6.87 -10.62 16.90
CA TRP A 52 6.08 -9.60 16.18
C TRP A 52 6.47 -8.19 16.60
N ALA A 53 6.59 -7.93 17.91
CA ALA A 53 6.98 -6.63 18.42
C ALA A 53 8.38 -6.22 17.96
N THR A 54 9.31 -7.16 17.90
CA THR A 54 10.66 -6.91 17.39
C THR A 54 10.65 -6.55 15.91
N ASP A 55 9.97 -7.33 15.07
CA ASP A 55 9.94 -7.09 13.62
C ASP A 55 9.20 -5.77 13.27
N ILE A 56 8.11 -5.45 13.99
CA ILE A 56 7.41 -4.15 13.86
C ILE A 56 8.33 -3.00 14.26
N TYR A 57 9.00 -3.10 15.40
CA TYR A 57 9.90 -2.06 15.89
C TYR A 57 11.07 -1.81 14.93
N VAL A 58 11.70 -2.88 14.43
CA VAL A 58 12.80 -2.75 13.47
C VAL A 58 12.32 -2.07 12.19
N ALA A 59 11.14 -2.42 11.69
CA ALA A 59 10.57 -1.75 10.53
C ALA A 59 10.33 -0.25 10.76
N PHE A 60 9.78 0.14 11.92
CA PHE A 60 9.63 1.55 12.26
C PHE A 60 10.98 2.27 12.34
N SER A 61 11.95 1.70 13.04
CA SER A 61 13.27 2.30 13.23
C SER A 61 14.03 2.45 11.90
N ALA A 62 14.09 1.39 11.09
CA ALA A 62 14.81 1.39 9.81
C ALA A 62 14.21 2.37 8.80
N GLN A 63 12.89 2.59 8.84
CA GLN A 63 12.18 3.50 7.94
C GLN A 63 11.95 4.89 8.53
N GLN A 64 12.49 5.15 9.73
CA GLN A 64 12.31 6.42 10.46
C GLN A 64 10.83 6.81 10.65
N ILE A 65 9.96 5.82 10.80
CA ILE A 65 8.54 6.02 11.06
C ILE A 65 8.35 6.19 12.57
N PRO A 66 7.72 7.29 13.04
CA PRO A 66 7.45 7.49 14.46
C PRO A 66 6.65 6.34 15.06
N SER A 67 7.12 5.77 16.18
CA SER A 67 6.44 4.68 16.90
C SER A 67 5.31 5.20 17.80
N THR A 68 4.43 6.02 17.25
CA THR A 68 3.25 6.53 17.95
C THR A 68 2.23 5.41 18.19
N THR A 69 1.38 5.56 19.19
CA THR A 69 0.29 4.61 19.45
C THR A 69 -0.61 4.43 18.22
N GLN A 70 -0.86 5.51 17.48
CA GLN A 70 -1.64 5.51 16.24
C GLN A 70 -0.97 4.64 15.18
N ASN A 71 0.33 4.82 14.93
CA ASN A 71 1.06 4.04 13.94
C ASN A 71 1.15 2.56 14.34
N ILE A 72 1.42 2.28 15.62
CA ILE A 72 1.40 0.92 16.16
C ILE A 72 0.03 0.27 15.91
N CYS A 73 -1.06 0.94 16.30
CA CYS A 73 -2.40 0.39 16.13
C CYS A 73 -2.81 0.23 14.67
N ALA A 74 -2.38 1.12 13.76
CA ALA A 74 -2.62 1.00 12.34
C ALA A 74 -1.97 -0.29 11.77
N VAL A 75 -0.69 -0.51 12.10
CA VAL A 75 0.05 -1.71 11.68
C VAL A 75 -0.57 -2.98 12.23
N LEU A 76 -0.92 -2.99 13.52
CA LEU A 76 -1.56 -4.15 14.15
C LEU A 76 -2.93 -4.45 13.52
N ALA A 77 -3.73 -3.42 13.22
CA ALA A 77 -5.05 -3.57 12.63
C ALA A 77 -5.01 -4.16 11.22
N VAL A 78 -4.11 -3.66 10.37
CA VAL A 78 -3.91 -4.19 9.01
C VAL A 78 -3.37 -5.61 9.06
N THR A 79 -2.35 -5.87 9.89
CA THR A 79 -1.78 -7.22 10.03
C THR A 79 -2.82 -8.24 10.50
N GLU A 80 -3.65 -7.86 11.47
CA GLU A 80 -4.73 -8.72 11.96
C GLU A 80 -5.79 -8.97 10.87
N GLN A 81 -6.12 -7.96 10.06
CA GLN A 81 -7.08 -8.09 8.97
C GLN A 81 -6.57 -8.99 7.84
N GLU A 82 -5.30 -8.87 7.47
CA GLU A 82 -4.71 -9.59 6.34
C GLU A 82 -4.38 -11.04 6.66
N SER A 83 -3.84 -11.30 7.86
CA SER A 83 -3.30 -12.63 8.17
C SER A 83 -3.65 -13.18 9.54
N THR A 84 -4.29 -12.38 10.42
CA THR A 84 -4.48 -12.75 11.83
C THR A 84 -3.13 -13.10 12.50
N PHE A 85 -2.08 -12.33 12.19
CA PHE A 85 -0.71 -12.56 12.68
C PHE A 85 -0.14 -13.94 12.33
N GLN A 86 -0.25 -14.32 11.05
CA GLN A 86 0.40 -15.50 10.48
C GLN A 86 1.20 -15.08 9.26
N ALA A 87 2.50 -15.36 9.22
CA ALA A 87 3.33 -14.90 8.10
C ALA A 87 2.98 -15.58 6.77
N ASP A 88 2.57 -16.84 6.83
CA ASP A 88 2.20 -17.66 5.67
C ASP A 88 0.93 -18.47 5.99
N PRO A 89 -0.25 -17.81 6.03
CA PRO A 89 -1.49 -18.46 6.44
C PRO A 89 -1.93 -19.52 5.40
N PRO A 90 -2.45 -20.66 5.85
CA PRO A 90 -3.00 -21.65 4.93
C PRO A 90 -4.26 -21.11 4.24
N VAL A 91 -4.37 -21.36 2.94
CA VAL A 91 -5.57 -21.05 2.14
C VAL A 91 -6.35 -22.35 1.90
N PRO A 92 -7.57 -22.49 2.47
CA PRO A 92 -8.38 -23.68 2.26
C PRO A 92 -8.63 -23.95 0.77
N GLY A 93 -8.36 -25.17 0.32
CA GLY A 93 -8.58 -25.58 -1.08
C GLY A 93 -7.63 -24.95 -2.10
N LEU A 94 -6.51 -24.36 -1.68
CA LEU A 94 -5.60 -23.62 -2.56
C LEU A 94 -5.17 -24.38 -3.80
N GLY A 95 -4.79 -25.66 -3.67
CA GLY A 95 -4.38 -26.48 -4.80
C GLY A 95 -5.47 -26.61 -5.88
N LYS A 96 -6.74 -26.75 -5.46
CA LYS A 96 -7.88 -26.78 -6.39
C LYS A 96 -8.08 -25.43 -7.07
N ILE A 97 -8.00 -24.34 -6.32
CA ILE A 97 -8.13 -22.97 -6.85
C ILE A 97 -7.02 -22.69 -7.88
N ALA A 98 -5.78 -23.05 -7.56
CA ALA A 98 -4.64 -22.89 -8.47
C ALA A 98 -4.84 -23.69 -9.76
N ARG A 99 -5.27 -24.95 -9.66
CA ARG A 99 -5.53 -25.81 -10.83
C ARG A 99 -6.64 -25.24 -11.71
N GLN A 100 -7.73 -24.77 -11.11
CA GLN A 100 -8.83 -24.13 -11.84
C GLN A 100 -8.38 -22.84 -12.55
N GLU A 101 -7.55 -22.02 -11.90
CA GLU A 101 -7.05 -20.79 -12.52
C GLU A 101 -6.08 -21.09 -13.68
N ILE A 102 -5.21 -22.10 -13.56
CA ILE A 102 -4.35 -22.55 -14.65
C ILE A 102 -5.20 -22.99 -15.85
N ASN A 103 -6.19 -23.87 -15.62
CA ASN A 103 -7.08 -24.36 -16.67
C ASN A 103 -7.88 -23.23 -17.31
N ARG A 104 -8.38 -22.27 -16.52
CA ARG A 104 -9.11 -21.10 -17.02
C ARG A 104 -8.22 -20.22 -17.92
N ARG A 105 -6.97 -19.98 -17.53
CA ARG A 105 -6.01 -19.22 -18.35
C ARG A 105 -5.65 -19.96 -19.64
N ALA A 106 -5.44 -21.28 -19.57
CA ALA A 106 -5.20 -22.12 -20.75
C ALA A 106 -6.37 -22.11 -21.74
N ALA A 107 -7.60 -22.20 -21.22
CA ALA A 107 -8.81 -22.15 -22.04
C ALA A 107 -8.97 -20.81 -22.80
N LYS A 108 -8.54 -19.68 -22.22
CA LYS A 108 -8.56 -18.37 -22.90
C LYS A 108 -7.69 -18.32 -24.15
N VAL A 109 -6.68 -19.17 -24.25
CA VAL A 109 -5.79 -19.31 -25.40
C VAL A 109 -6.00 -20.64 -26.12
N HIS A 110 -7.18 -21.25 -25.95
CA HIS A 110 -7.63 -22.48 -26.61
C HIS A 110 -6.73 -23.70 -26.40
N ILE A 111 -6.04 -23.80 -25.26
CA ILE A 111 -5.28 -24.98 -24.87
C ILE A 111 -6.18 -25.96 -24.10
N PRO A 112 -6.36 -27.22 -24.58
CA PRO A 112 -7.14 -28.24 -23.89
C PRO A 112 -6.61 -28.62 -22.50
N GLU A 113 -7.52 -28.86 -21.56
CA GLU A 113 -7.18 -29.25 -20.16
C GLU A 113 -6.36 -30.54 -20.07
N LEU A 114 -6.57 -31.49 -21.00
CA LEU A 114 -5.79 -32.72 -21.06
C LEU A 114 -4.31 -32.44 -21.32
N LEU A 115 -3.98 -31.49 -22.20
CA LEU A 115 -2.60 -31.09 -22.49
C LEU A 115 -1.96 -30.40 -21.30
N VAL A 116 -2.69 -29.49 -20.64
CA VAL A 116 -2.23 -28.87 -19.39
C VAL A 116 -1.93 -29.92 -18.33
N SER A 117 -2.84 -30.88 -18.16
CA SER A 117 -2.70 -31.94 -17.18
C SER A 117 -1.51 -32.85 -17.45
N GLY A 118 -1.24 -33.16 -18.73
CA GLY A 118 -0.04 -33.88 -19.15
C GLY A 118 1.24 -33.09 -18.90
N ALA A 119 1.25 -31.79 -19.23
CA ALA A 119 2.41 -30.92 -19.00
C ALA A 119 2.78 -30.80 -17.52
N LEU A 120 1.77 -30.77 -16.63
CA LEU A 120 2.00 -30.72 -15.18
C LEU A 120 2.50 -32.05 -14.58
N GLN A 121 2.57 -33.14 -15.33
CA GLN A 121 3.17 -34.41 -14.86
C GLN A 121 4.70 -34.38 -14.86
N VAL A 122 5.32 -33.35 -15.46
CA VAL A 122 6.77 -33.16 -15.41
C VAL A 122 7.25 -33.21 -13.95
N ARG A 123 8.30 -33.98 -13.70
CA ARG A 123 8.92 -34.09 -12.38
C ARG A 123 9.69 -32.81 -12.08
N SER A 124 9.44 -32.27 -10.90
CA SER A 124 10.20 -31.15 -10.37
C SER A 124 11.49 -31.64 -9.68
N PRO A 125 12.40 -30.74 -9.29
CA PRO A 125 13.67 -31.11 -8.65
C PRO A 125 13.55 -31.97 -7.38
N ASN A 126 12.41 -31.95 -6.70
CA ASN A 126 12.16 -32.77 -5.51
C ASN A 126 11.58 -34.17 -5.81
N GLY A 127 11.53 -34.56 -7.08
CA GLY A 127 11.07 -35.88 -7.54
C GLY A 127 9.55 -36.02 -7.69
N LYS A 128 8.73 -35.11 -7.13
CA LYS A 128 7.27 -35.09 -7.33
C LYS A 128 6.90 -34.35 -8.61
N SER A 129 5.76 -34.70 -9.21
CA SER A 129 5.21 -33.96 -10.34
C SER A 129 4.75 -32.56 -9.92
N TYR A 130 4.73 -31.61 -10.85
CA TYR A 130 4.13 -30.29 -10.59
C TYR A 130 2.63 -30.40 -10.24
N SER A 131 1.92 -31.36 -10.81
CA SER A 131 0.53 -31.66 -10.46
C SER A 131 0.39 -32.05 -8.98
N ASP A 132 1.23 -32.95 -8.47
CA ASP A 132 1.19 -33.37 -7.06
C ASP A 132 1.54 -32.22 -6.12
N ARG A 133 2.55 -31.42 -6.48
CA ARG A 133 2.95 -30.24 -5.70
C ARG A 133 1.84 -29.20 -5.63
N LEU A 134 1.20 -28.89 -6.76
CA LEU A 134 0.07 -27.95 -6.80
C LEU A 134 -1.11 -28.47 -5.97
N ASN A 135 -1.46 -29.75 -6.08
CA ASN A 135 -2.54 -30.36 -5.30
C ASN A 135 -2.25 -30.36 -3.79
N ALA A 136 -0.99 -30.53 -3.41
CA ALA A 136 -0.54 -30.53 -2.02
C ALA A 136 -0.36 -29.11 -1.44
N ALA A 137 -0.27 -28.07 -2.27
CA ALA A 137 -0.05 -26.71 -1.81
C ALA A 137 -1.16 -26.23 -0.86
N ARG A 138 -0.75 -25.59 0.22
CA ARG A 138 -1.60 -25.03 1.28
C ARG A 138 -1.39 -23.55 1.46
N SER A 139 -0.26 -22.98 1.04
CA SER A 139 0.01 -21.55 1.19
C SER A 139 0.46 -20.87 -0.11
N GLU A 140 0.35 -19.54 -0.14
CA GLU A 140 0.80 -18.75 -1.29
C GLU A 140 2.32 -18.82 -1.48
N LYS A 141 3.08 -18.91 -0.37
CA LYS A 141 4.52 -19.11 -0.43
C LYS A 141 4.88 -20.40 -1.14
N GLU A 142 4.17 -21.49 -0.86
CA GLU A 142 4.37 -22.77 -1.54
C GLU A 142 4.03 -22.68 -3.03
N LEU A 143 2.92 -22.05 -3.41
CA LEU A 143 2.58 -21.81 -4.82
C LEU A 143 3.63 -20.96 -5.53
N SER A 144 4.09 -19.89 -4.90
CA SER A 144 5.15 -19.03 -5.43
C SER A 144 6.44 -19.83 -5.64
N GLY A 145 6.82 -20.67 -4.67
CA GLY A 145 8.00 -21.54 -4.80
C GLY A 145 7.86 -22.61 -5.89
N ILE A 146 6.67 -23.19 -6.06
CA ILE A 146 6.39 -24.14 -7.15
C ILE A 146 6.59 -23.46 -8.52
N PHE A 147 6.11 -22.22 -8.67
CA PHE A 147 6.28 -21.45 -9.89
C PHE A 147 7.75 -21.09 -10.14
N ASP A 148 8.46 -20.61 -9.11
CA ASP A 148 9.87 -20.22 -9.20
C ASP A 148 10.78 -21.42 -9.54
N ASP A 149 10.45 -22.61 -9.05
CA ASP A 149 11.11 -23.86 -9.42
C ASP A 149 10.86 -24.21 -10.89
N PHE A 150 9.60 -24.11 -11.34
CA PHE A 150 9.21 -24.45 -12.72
C PHE A 150 9.95 -23.60 -13.74
N ILE A 151 9.94 -22.28 -13.57
CA ILE A 151 10.68 -21.37 -14.48
C ILE A 151 12.20 -21.50 -14.29
N GLY A 152 12.66 -21.97 -13.14
CA GLY A 152 14.07 -22.24 -12.85
C GLY A 152 14.63 -23.45 -13.61
N MET A 153 13.78 -24.33 -14.15
CA MET A 153 14.21 -25.47 -14.97
C MET A 153 14.67 -25.05 -16.37
N VAL A 154 14.28 -23.86 -16.82
CA VAL A 154 14.61 -23.35 -18.17
C VAL A 154 15.72 -22.31 -18.05
N PRO A 155 16.79 -22.37 -18.87
CA PRO A 155 17.81 -21.33 -18.92
C PRO A 155 17.17 -19.94 -19.10
N LEU A 156 17.60 -18.96 -18.29
CA LEU A 156 17.03 -17.61 -18.23
C LEU A 156 15.53 -17.53 -17.85
N GLY A 157 14.90 -18.65 -17.47
CA GLY A 157 13.46 -18.69 -17.25
C GLY A 157 12.99 -17.81 -16.09
N LYS A 158 13.78 -17.65 -15.02
CA LYS A 158 13.48 -16.67 -13.96
C LYS A 158 13.43 -15.23 -14.46
N THR A 159 14.35 -14.85 -15.35
CA THR A 159 14.42 -13.51 -15.93
C THR A 159 13.27 -13.27 -16.90
N LEU A 160 12.98 -14.25 -17.76
CA LEU A 160 11.98 -14.11 -18.82
C LEU A 160 10.54 -14.31 -18.32
N PHE A 161 10.34 -15.19 -17.33
CA PHE A 161 9.01 -15.65 -16.93
C PHE A 161 8.64 -15.32 -15.48
N GLY A 162 9.54 -14.75 -14.68
CA GLY A 162 9.28 -14.42 -13.27
C GLY A 162 8.09 -13.48 -13.05
N GLY A 163 7.80 -12.61 -14.02
CA GLY A 163 6.64 -11.72 -14.01
C GLY A 163 5.29 -12.43 -14.14
N PHE A 164 5.26 -13.69 -14.61
CA PHE A 164 4.03 -14.48 -14.75
C PHE A 164 3.64 -15.26 -13.49
N ASN A 165 4.43 -15.15 -12.41
CA ASN A 165 4.10 -15.77 -11.13
C ASN A 165 2.72 -15.25 -10.67
N PRO A 166 1.72 -16.12 -10.46
CA PRO A 166 0.36 -15.67 -10.16
C PRO A 166 0.20 -15.08 -8.75
N VAL A 167 1.20 -15.26 -7.89
CA VAL A 167 1.23 -14.69 -6.54
C VAL A 167 1.94 -13.34 -6.59
N HIS A 168 1.16 -12.27 -6.49
CA HIS A 168 1.64 -10.89 -6.58
C HIS A 168 1.73 -10.18 -5.22
N THR A 169 1.15 -10.76 -4.17
CA THR A 169 1.20 -10.28 -2.80
C THR A 169 1.68 -11.38 -1.87
N GLY A 170 2.18 -11.02 -0.68
CA GLY A 170 2.58 -12.03 0.29
C GLY A 170 2.88 -11.49 1.68
N GLY A 171 3.18 -12.42 2.58
CA GLY A 171 3.53 -12.12 3.96
C GLY A 171 2.33 -11.72 4.83
N PRO A 172 2.60 -11.34 6.10
CA PRO A 172 1.57 -11.08 7.09
C PRO A 172 0.72 -9.83 6.83
N MET A 173 1.17 -8.93 5.97
CA MET A 173 0.43 -7.74 5.54
C MET A 173 0.01 -7.80 4.06
N GLN A 174 0.19 -8.95 3.38
CA GLN A 174 -0.23 -9.12 1.98
C GLN A 174 0.26 -8.01 1.03
N VAL A 175 1.51 -7.58 1.21
CA VAL A 175 2.10 -6.48 0.42
C VAL A 175 2.49 -6.95 -0.98
N SER A 176 2.36 -6.07 -1.97
CA SER A 176 2.78 -6.33 -3.35
C SER A 176 4.27 -6.66 -3.45
N ILE A 177 4.60 -7.73 -4.18
CA ILE A 177 5.98 -8.12 -4.47
C ILE A 177 6.67 -7.05 -5.32
N ALA A 178 5.96 -6.44 -6.28
CA ALA A 178 6.52 -5.37 -7.11
C ALA A 178 6.87 -4.14 -6.26
N PHE A 179 5.98 -3.78 -5.33
CA PHE A 179 6.23 -2.71 -4.37
C PHE A 179 7.47 -3.02 -3.51
N ALA A 180 7.56 -4.22 -2.95
CA ALA A 180 8.69 -4.63 -2.13
C ALA A 180 10.01 -4.58 -2.91
N GLN A 181 10.02 -5.06 -4.16
CA GLN A 181 11.20 -5.01 -5.03
C GLN A 181 11.64 -3.57 -5.33
N ALA A 182 10.69 -2.67 -5.58
CA ALA A 182 10.98 -1.26 -5.82
C ALA A 182 11.51 -0.52 -4.57
N ASN A 183 11.18 -1.01 -3.37
CA ASN A 183 11.48 -0.36 -2.09
C ASN A 183 12.49 -1.15 -1.22
N ALA A 184 13.29 -2.02 -1.83
CA ALA A 184 14.23 -2.90 -1.12
C ALA A 184 15.58 -2.27 -0.75
N ARG A 185 15.88 -1.07 -1.26
CA ARG A 185 17.22 -0.45 -1.17
C ARG A 185 17.75 -0.36 0.27
N ASP A 186 16.90 0.06 1.20
CA ASP A 186 17.27 0.31 2.61
C ASP A 186 16.81 -0.82 3.55
N TYR A 187 16.53 -2.01 2.99
CA TYR A 187 16.10 -3.16 3.77
C TYR A 187 17.19 -3.60 4.77
N PRO A 188 16.91 -3.67 6.08
CA PRO A 188 17.95 -3.77 7.11
C PRO A 188 18.50 -5.18 7.32
N TYR A 189 18.00 -6.19 6.60
CA TYR A 189 18.42 -7.58 6.76
C TYR A 189 19.10 -8.11 5.49
N THR A 190 20.06 -9.01 5.68
CA THR A 190 20.60 -9.81 4.58
C THR A 190 19.48 -10.68 3.98
N VAL A 191 19.31 -10.57 2.67
CA VAL A 191 18.29 -11.31 1.91
C VAL A 191 18.84 -12.68 1.52
N ASP A 192 18.15 -13.75 1.91
CA ASP A 192 18.43 -15.10 1.42
C ASP A 192 17.62 -15.39 0.14
N GLY A 193 18.27 -15.27 -1.01
CA GLY A 193 17.68 -15.49 -2.32
C GLY A 193 17.12 -14.22 -2.95
N SER A 194 15.83 -13.94 -2.79
CA SER A 194 15.17 -12.82 -3.47
C SER A 194 14.22 -12.05 -2.55
N ILE A 195 13.98 -10.78 -2.87
CA ILE A 195 12.98 -9.95 -2.17
C ILE A 195 11.60 -10.60 -2.21
N ARG A 196 11.23 -11.25 -3.32
CA ARG A 196 9.99 -12.03 -3.42
C ARG A 196 9.89 -13.06 -2.29
N ARG A 197 10.95 -13.83 -2.05
CA ARG A 197 10.99 -14.83 -0.97
C ARG A 197 10.97 -14.17 0.40
N GLU A 198 11.70 -13.07 0.56
CA GLU A 198 11.76 -12.34 1.81
C GLU A 198 10.40 -11.74 2.21
N VAL A 199 9.56 -11.31 1.27
CA VAL A 199 8.19 -10.83 1.57
C VAL A 199 7.36 -11.89 2.30
N PHE A 200 7.57 -13.19 2.04
CA PHE A 200 6.87 -14.27 2.75
C PHE A 200 7.45 -14.58 4.15
N SER A 201 8.52 -13.91 4.57
CA SER A 201 8.99 -13.94 5.95
C SER A 201 8.17 -12.98 6.81
N ARG A 202 8.15 -13.20 8.13
CA ARG A 202 7.48 -12.25 9.05
C ARG A 202 8.14 -10.88 8.94
N ARG A 203 9.44 -10.79 9.18
CA ARG A 203 10.21 -9.54 9.13
C ARG A 203 10.10 -8.81 7.79
N GLY A 204 10.15 -9.54 6.67
CA GLY A 204 10.12 -8.96 5.32
C GLY A 204 8.74 -8.42 4.99
N GLY A 205 7.69 -9.22 5.16
CA GLY A 205 6.33 -8.75 4.91
C GLY A 205 5.87 -7.67 5.90
N MET A 206 6.36 -7.67 7.15
CA MET A 206 6.15 -6.54 8.06
C MET A 206 6.88 -5.28 7.59
N TYR A 207 8.17 -5.36 7.22
CA TYR A 207 8.93 -4.21 6.74
C TYR A 207 8.27 -3.55 5.54
N PHE A 208 8.02 -4.32 4.47
CA PHE A 208 7.43 -3.78 3.25
C PHE A 208 5.96 -3.41 3.41
N GLY A 209 5.19 -4.14 4.23
CA GLY A 209 3.81 -3.78 4.54
C GLY A 209 3.70 -2.49 5.36
N ILE A 210 4.59 -2.27 6.32
CA ILE A 210 4.67 -1.01 7.08
C ILE A 210 5.07 0.14 6.17
N ALA A 211 6.02 -0.07 5.26
CA ALA A 211 6.39 0.91 4.24
C ALA A 211 5.19 1.27 3.36
N HIS A 212 4.44 0.27 2.88
CA HIS A 212 3.25 0.49 2.06
C HIS A 212 2.14 1.20 2.85
N LEU A 213 1.97 0.91 4.13
CA LEU A 213 0.95 1.55 4.95
C LEU A 213 1.30 2.98 5.33
N LEU A 214 2.54 3.24 5.78
CA LEU A 214 2.94 4.46 6.49
C LEU A 214 4.08 5.24 5.82
N GLY A 215 4.78 4.64 4.86
CA GLY A 215 5.98 5.18 4.21
C GLY A 215 5.72 6.24 3.14
N TYR A 216 4.52 6.83 3.10
CA TYR A 216 4.18 7.91 2.19
C TYR A 216 3.41 9.02 2.94
N PRO A 217 3.70 10.31 2.63
CA PRO A 217 3.04 11.43 3.28
C PRO A 217 1.61 11.58 2.79
N VAL A 218 0.68 11.93 3.68
CA VAL A 218 -0.74 12.17 3.37
C VAL A 218 -1.28 13.34 4.18
N SER A 219 -2.31 13.98 3.66
CA SER A 219 -3.06 15.06 4.32
C SER A 219 -4.39 14.56 4.94
N TYR A 220 -4.54 13.25 5.15
CA TYR A 220 -5.77 12.65 5.65
C TYR A 220 -6.04 13.00 7.12
N THR A 221 -7.27 13.42 7.40
CA THR A 221 -7.77 13.68 8.75
C THR A 221 -8.07 12.40 9.53
N GLU A 222 -8.39 11.32 8.81
CA GLU A 222 -8.78 10.03 9.39
C GLU A 222 -7.89 8.89 8.87
N PRO A 223 -7.40 7.99 9.75
CA PRO A 223 -6.65 6.80 9.35
C PRO A 223 -7.40 5.89 8.37
N LEU A 224 -8.74 5.95 8.38
CA LEU A 224 -9.63 5.20 7.50
C LEU A 224 -9.21 5.27 6.02
N TYR A 225 -8.83 6.46 5.54
CA TYR A 225 -8.41 6.66 4.15
C TYR A 225 -7.07 6.00 3.84
N ARG A 226 -6.15 5.96 4.82
CA ARG A 226 -4.89 5.22 4.68
C ARG A 226 -5.14 3.70 4.65
N PHE A 227 -6.15 3.20 5.36
CA PHE A 227 -6.54 1.79 5.26
C PHE A 227 -7.17 1.45 3.90
N ALA A 228 -7.91 2.39 3.30
CA ALA A 228 -8.41 2.24 1.95
C ALA A 228 -7.26 2.25 0.93
N ASP A 229 -6.33 3.19 1.04
CA ASP A 229 -5.14 3.28 0.18
C ASP A 229 -4.24 2.04 0.28
N PHE A 230 -4.12 1.44 1.47
CA PHE A 230 -3.36 0.20 1.63
C PHE A 230 -3.85 -0.89 0.67
N ASN A 231 -5.17 -0.98 0.48
CA ASN A 231 -5.82 -1.95 -0.40
C ASN A 231 -5.91 -1.50 -1.85
N ALA A 232 -6.13 -0.21 -2.10
CA ALA A 232 -6.40 0.34 -3.44
C ALA A 232 -5.19 0.95 -4.14
N GLY A 233 -4.08 1.18 -3.43
CA GLY A 233 -2.91 1.91 -3.92
C GLY A 233 -2.75 3.25 -3.22
N TRP A 234 -1.50 3.74 -3.18
CA TRP A 234 -1.18 5.03 -2.57
C TRP A 234 -2.01 6.15 -3.18
N TYR A 235 -2.57 6.99 -2.30
CA TYR A 235 -3.40 8.14 -2.64
C TYR A 235 -4.74 7.85 -3.31
N ALA A 236 -5.17 6.59 -3.40
CA ALA A 236 -6.45 6.22 -4.03
C ALA A 236 -7.64 7.00 -3.43
N SER A 237 -7.68 7.20 -2.11
CA SER A 237 -8.77 7.92 -1.43
C SER A 237 -8.82 9.41 -1.79
N ARG A 238 -7.65 10.06 -1.87
CA ARG A 238 -7.54 11.44 -2.36
C ARG A 238 -7.93 11.54 -3.84
N ASN A 239 -7.45 10.61 -4.65
CA ASN A 239 -7.72 10.61 -6.08
C ASN A 239 -9.20 10.35 -6.37
N ALA A 240 -9.86 9.48 -5.61
CA ALA A 240 -11.30 9.28 -5.66
C ALA A 240 -12.07 10.56 -5.29
N ALA A 241 -11.57 11.35 -4.33
CA ALA A 241 -12.18 12.64 -3.98
C ALA A 241 -12.00 13.67 -5.11
N PHE A 242 -10.83 13.66 -5.75
CA PHE A 242 -10.59 14.48 -6.94
C PHE A 242 -11.51 14.07 -8.11
N GLN A 243 -11.70 12.77 -8.39
CA GLN A 243 -12.66 12.30 -9.40
C GLN A 243 -14.10 12.74 -9.07
N HIS A 244 -14.48 12.75 -7.79
CA HIS A 244 -15.78 13.28 -7.38
C HIS A 244 -15.89 14.78 -7.68
N ALA A 245 -14.87 15.58 -7.34
CA ALA A 245 -14.84 17.00 -7.68
C ALA A 245 -14.88 17.25 -9.20
N VAL A 246 -14.18 16.44 -10.01
CA VAL A 246 -14.28 16.48 -11.47
C VAL A 246 -15.70 16.19 -11.93
N SER A 247 -16.36 15.20 -11.33
CA SER A 247 -17.74 14.85 -11.70
C SER A 247 -18.72 15.99 -11.42
N VAL A 248 -18.57 16.64 -10.26
CA VAL A 248 -19.37 17.83 -9.88
C VAL A 248 -19.08 19.00 -10.83
N ALA A 249 -17.81 19.31 -11.11
CA ALA A 249 -17.43 20.45 -11.94
C ALA A 249 -17.81 20.29 -13.43
N SER A 250 -17.78 19.05 -13.95
CA SER A 250 -18.02 18.76 -15.38
C SER A 250 -19.43 18.26 -15.69
N GLY A 251 -20.17 17.77 -14.68
CA GLY A 251 -21.43 17.04 -14.87
C GLY A 251 -21.27 15.62 -15.44
N ILE A 252 -20.04 15.13 -15.61
CA ILE A 252 -19.74 13.79 -16.14
C ILE A 252 -19.56 12.82 -14.97
N SER A 253 -20.35 11.74 -14.94
CA SER A 253 -20.20 10.71 -13.90
C SER A 253 -18.91 9.91 -14.08
N LEU A 254 -18.09 9.83 -13.04
CA LEU A 254 -16.87 9.02 -12.99
C LEU A 254 -16.99 7.87 -11.98
N ALA A 255 -16.30 6.77 -12.27
CA ALA A 255 -15.96 5.80 -11.23
C ALA A 255 -15.00 6.47 -10.24
N LEU A 256 -15.27 6.32 -8.94
CA LEU A 256 -14.42 6.86 -7.89
C LEU A 256 -13.40 5.79 -7.45
N ASP A 257 -12.62 5.30 -8.40
CA ASP A 257 -11.64 4.21 -8.21
C ASP A 257 -10.24 4.71 -7.84
N GLY A 258 -9.96 6.01 -7.98
CA GLY A 258 -8.66 6.61 -7.70
C GLY A 258 -7.71 6.65 -8.91
N ASP A 259 -8.10 6.09 -10.06
CA ASP A 259 -7.27 6.07 -11.26
C ASP A 259 -7.43 7.38 -12.06
N LEU A 260 -6.40 8.22 -12.00
CA LEU A 260 -6.40 9.51 -12.69
C LEU A 260 -5.98 9.40 -14.16
N VAL A 261 -5.17 8.41 -14.50
CA VAL A 261 -4.64 8.13 -15.84
C VAL A 261 -4.74 6.64 -16.18
N ALA A 262 -4.78 6.32 -17.47
CA ALA A 262 -4.61 4.95 -17.93
C ALA A 262 -3.10 4.64 -18.01
N HIS A 263 -2.59 3.84 -17.07
CA HIS A 263 -1.15 3.57 -16.92
C HIS A 263 -0.53 2.78 -18.09
N ASP A 264 -1.30 1.89 -18.72
CA ASP A 264 -0.84 1.05 -19.84
C ASP A 264 -1.28 1.58 -21.21
N SER A 265 -1.64 2.86 -21.30
CA SER A 265 -2.15 3.45 -22.53
C SER A 265 -1.70 4.88 -22.70
N ILE A 266 -1.26 5.21 -23.92
CA ILE A 266 -1.07 6.60 -24.34
C ILE A 266 -2.40 7.34 -24.53
N MET A 267 -3.52 6.61 -24.59
CA MET A 267 -4.84 7.19 -24.74
C MET A 267 -5.39 7.64 -23.38
N PRO A 268 -6.11 8.78 -23.33
CA PRO A 268 -6.66 9.30 -22.09
C PRO A 268 -7.72 8.37 -21.51
N GLY A 269 -7.71 8.21 -20.19
CA GLY A 269 -8.76 7.51 -19.44
C GLY A 269 -10.02 8.38 -19.27
N SER A 270 -11.06 7.83 -18.64
CA SER A 270 -12.32 8.52 -18.37
C SER A 270 -12.13 9.79 -17.52
N THR A 271 -11.34 9.69 -16.43
CA THR A 271 -10.99 10.83 -15.58
C THR A 271 -10.35 11.95 -16.39
N GLU A 272 -9.33 11.61 -17.17
CA GLU A 272 -8.61 12.58 -18.00
C GLU A 272 -9.52 13.23 -19.05
N LEU A 273 -10.36 12.45 -19.74
CA LEU A 273 -11.34 12.97 -20.69
C LEU A 273 -12.30 13.98 -20.04
N ALA A 274 -12.81 13.67 -18.84
CA ALA A 274 -13.68 14.57 -18.10
C ALA A 274 -12.97 15.87 -17.72
N VAL A 275 -11.74 15.79 -17.20
CA VAL A 275 -10.93 16.97 -16.86
C VAL A 275 -10.62 17.83 -18.08
N ARG A 276 -10.35 17.23 -19.24
CA ARG A 276 -10.10 17.96 -20.49
C ARG A 276 -11.30 18.83 -20.91
N THR A 277 -12.54 18.45 -20.58
CA THR A 277 -13.72 19.29 -20.84
C THR A 277 -13.70 20.60 -20.03
N LEU A 278 -13.04 20.60 -18.88
CA LEU A 278 -12.85 21.78 -18.01
C LEU A 278 -11.69 22.67 -18.45
N GLY A 279 -10.90 22.29 -19.46
CA GLY A 279 -9.63 22.95 -19.80
C GLY A 279 -9.74 24.46 -20.02
N LYS A 280 -10.84 24.96 -20.61
CA LYS A 280 -11.08 26.40 -20.76
C LYS A 280 -11.27 27.09 -19.41
N SER A 281 -12.13 26.55 -18.54
CA SER A 281 -12.39 27.07 -17.19
C SER A 281 -11.15 27.00 -16.27
N LEU A 282 -10.31 25.98 -16.48
CA LEU A 282 -9.04 25.81 -15.76
C LEU A 282 -7.92 26.72 -16.30
N GLY A 283 -8.06 27.23 -17.52
CA GLY A 283 -6.98 27.90 -18.25
C GLY A 283 -5.77 26.98 -18.43
N MET A 284 -6.02 25.74 -18.88
CA MET A 284 -5.02 24.68 -19.04
C MET A 284 -5.19 23.96 -20.38
N ARG A 285 -4.07 23.62 -21.02
CA ARG A 285 -4.05 22.79 -22.24
C ARG A 285 -3.99 21.31 -21.85
N ASN A 286 -4.42 20.43 -22.75
CA ASN A 286 -4.46 18.98 -22.52
C ASN A 286 -3.10 18.38 -22.06
N PRO A 287 -1.93 18.76 -22.63
CA PRO A 287 -0.65 18.25 -22.13
C PRO A 287 -0.41 18.62 -20.67
N THR A 288 -0.65 19.88 -20.28
CA THR A 288 -0.49 20.34 -18.89
C THR A 288 -1.46 19.65 -17.93
N ILE A 289 -2.66 19.29 -18.41
CA ILE A 289 -3.62 18.48 -17.63
C ILE A 289 -3.03 17.09 -17.41
N ARG A 290 -2.56 16.42 -18.47
CA ARG A 290 -1.96 15.09 -18.39
C ARG A 290 -0.78 15.07 -17.42
N ASP A 291 0.17 15.99 -17.58
CA ASP A 291 1.38 16.07 -16.75
C ASP A 291 1.06 16.22 -15.26
N GLN A 292 -0.06 16.87 -14.91
CA GLN A 292 -0.49 17.01 -13.51
C GLN A 292 -1.32 15.82 -13.02
N LEU A 293 -2.11 15.17 -13.88
CA LEU A 293 -2.80 13.92 -13.52
C LEU A 293 -1.81 12.77 -13.26
N GLU A 294 -0.69 12.73 -13.99
CA GLU A 294 0.39 11.76 -13.78
C GLU A 294 1.09 11.91 -12.42
N GLN A 295 0.86 13.01 -11.70
CA GLN A 295 1.31 13.17 -10.32
C GLN A 295 0.41 12.45 -9.30
N GLY A 296 -0.59 11.69 -9.78
CA GLY A 296 -1.58 10.95 -9.01
C GLY A 296 -1.03 10.00 -7.94
N ASP A 297 0.21 9.56 -8.07
CA ASP A 297 0.86 8.67 -7.09
C ASP A 297 1.82 9.42 -6.16
N SER A 298 1.74 10.76 -6.13
CA SER A 298 2.60 11.61 -5.31
C SER A 298 1.80 12.64 -4.52
N LEU A 299 2.41 13.18 -3.45
CA LEU A 299 1.83 14.29 -2.70
C LEU A 299 1.73 15.58 -3.56
N ALA A 300 2.59 15.74 -4.57
CA ALA A 300 2.68 16.93 -5.40
C ALA A 300 1.38 17.25 -6.16
N LEU A 301 0.52 16.25 -6.40
CA LEU A 301 -0.79 16.49 -6.99
C LEU A 301 -1.61 17.50 -6.19
N GLU A 302 -1.61 17.41 -4.85
CA GLU A 302 -2.38 18.32 -3.97
C GLU A 302 -1.98 19.78 -4.18
N ASP A 303 -0.71 20.01 -4.53
CA ASP A 303 -0.17 21.33 -4.77
C ASP A 303 -0.34 21.85 -6.19
N SER A 304 -0.68 20.95 -7.12
CA SER A 304 -0.84 21.26 -8.53
C SER A 304 -1.95 22.29 -8.78
N LYS A 305 -1.77 23.09 -9.84
CA LYS A 305 -2.79 24.05 -10.30
C LYS A 305 -4.10 23.33 -10.63
N LEU A 306 -4.01 22.16 -11.26
CA LEU A 306 -5.14 21.33 -11.65
C LEU A 306 -5.99 20.95 -10.45
N TYR A 307 -5.37 20.36 -9.42
CA TYR A 307 -6.04 19.93 -8.21
C TYR A 307 -6.79 21.08 -7.54
N LYS A 308 -6.08 22.17 -7.27
CA LYS A 308 -6.65 23.36 -6.61
C LYS A 308 -7.82 23.95 -7.42
N ARG A 309 -7.65 24.14 -8.73
CA ARG A 309 -8.69 24.72 -9.59
C ARG A 309 -9.91 23.84 -9.81
N VAL A 310 -9.74 22.52 -9.94
CA VAL A 310 -10.88 21.59 -10.07
C VAL A 310 -11.77 21.67 -8.83
N PHE A 311 -11.16 21.62 -7.63
CA PHE A 311 -11.93 21.75 -6.40
C PHE A 311 -12.58 23.13 -6.27
N GLU A 312 -11.88 24.22 -6.60
CA GLU A 312 -12.49 25.56 -6.61
C GLU A 312 -13.71 25.66 -7.53
N LEU A 313 -13.68 25.00 -8.71
CA LEU A 313 -14.81 24.97 -9.63
C LEU A 313 -15.97 24.14 -9.07
N ALA A 314 -15.66 22.96 -8.54
CA ALA A 314 -16.64 22.03 -7.99
C ALA A 314 -17.34 22.59 -6.74
N GLU A 315 -16.58 23.20 -5.83
CA GLU A 315 -17.10 23.82 -4.60
C GLU A 315 -17.95 25.05 -4.89
N ARG A 316 -17.61 25.82 -5.94
CA ARG A 316 -18.47 26.92 -6.43
C ARG A 316 -19.78 26.41 -7.01
N ALA A 317 -19.78 25.27 -7.69
CA ALA A 317 -21.00 24.67 -8.24
C ALA A 317 -21.90 24.08 -7.14
N GLU A 318 -21.30 23.45 -6.13
CA GLU A 318 -22.02 22.80 -5.01
C GLU A 318 -22.40 23.79 -3.89
N GLY A 319 -21.72 24.93 -3.79
CA GLY A 319 -21.95 25.96 -2.76
C GLY A 319 -21.39 25.61 -1.37
N LYS A 320 -20.53 24.59 -1.28
CA LYS A 320 -19.88 24.15 -0.02
C LYS A 320 -18.51 23.52 -0.30
N PRO A 321 -17.61 23.47 0.70
CA PRO A 321 -16.36 22.72 0.58
C PRO A 321 -16.61 21.22 0.31
N LEU A 322 -15.77 20.63 -0.53
CA LEU A 322 -15.79 19.20 -0.84
C LEU A 322 -14.74 18.44 -0.03
N PRO A 323 -15.00 17.17 0.33
CA PRO A 323 -14.01 16.35 1.01
C PRO A 323 -12.77 16.13 0.15
N ARG A 324 -11.59 16.09 0.78
CA ARG A 324 -10.30 15.85 0.09
C ARG A 324 -9.87 14.40 0.07
N ALA A 325 -10.62 13.53 0.74
CA ALA A 325 -10.51 12.09 0.68
C ALA A 325 -11.89 11.45 0.77
N VAL A 326 -12.15 10.42 -0.03
CA VAL A 326 -13.36 9.59 0.04
C VAL A 326 -12.96 8.14 -0.12
N LEU A 327 -13.78 7.21 0.39
CA LEU A 327 -13.52 5.78 0.20
C LEU A 327 -13.68 5.40 -1.27
N PRO A 328 -12.67 4.79 -1.91
CA PRO A 328 -12.77 4.36 -3.30
C PRO A 328 -13.87 3.32 -3.51
N GLY A 329 -14.59 3.45 -4.62
CA GLY A 329 -15.68 2.58 -5.07
C GLY A 329 -15.22 1.28 -5.73
N ILE A 330 -14.07 0.73 -5.32
CA ILE A 330 -13.47 -0.44 -5.97
C ILE A 330 -14.09 -1.74 -5.44
N VAL A 331 -14.48 -2.62 -6.36
CA VAL A 331 -14.89 -4.00 -6.06
C VAL A 331 -13.67 -4.90 -6.07
N LEU A 332 -13.42 -5.60 -4.96
CA LEU A 332 -12.28 -6.50 -4.81
C LEU A 332 -12.50 -7.77 -5.64
N LYS A 333 -11.48 -8.14 -6.42
CA LYS A 333 -11.49 -9.33 -7.27
C LYS A 333 -10.33 -10.23 -6.90
N SER A 334 -10.62 -11.49 -6.60
CA SER A 334 -9.62 -12.55 -6.41
C SER A 334 -10.27 -13.91 -6.68
N PRO A 335 -9.53 -14.90 -7.20
CA PRO A 335 -10.02 -16.28 -7.29
C PRO A 335 -10.50 -16.87 -5.95
N LYS A 336 -10.06 -16.28 -4.83
CA LYS A 336 -10.42 -16.69 -3.46
C LYS A 336 -11.70 -16.03 -2.95
N ILE A 337 -12.18 -14.96 -3.61
CA ILE A 337 -13.31 -14.15 -3.14
C ILE A 337 -14.60 -14.63 -3.80
N THR A 338 -15.53 -15.14 -3.00
CA THR A 338 -16.84 -15.62 -3.45
C THR A 338 -17.98 -14.62 -3.24
N ARG A 339 -17.72 -13.51 -2.52
CA ARG A 339 -18.69 -12.45 -2.20
C ARG A 339 -18.22 -11.10 -2.76
N LYS A 340 -19.14 -10.19 -3.08
CA LYS A 340 -18.77 -8.83 -3.50
C LYS A 340 -18.21 -8.05 -2.30
N LEU A 341 -16.89 -7.97 -2.20
CA LEU A 341 -16.18 -7.15 -1.21
C LEU A 341 -15.69 -5.86 -1.88
N THR A 342 -15.53 -4.79 -1.11
CA THR A 342 -15.09 -3.48 -1.60
C THR A 342 -13.94 -2.94 -0.76
N THR A 343 -13.18 -1.99 -1.31
CA THR A 343 -12.15 -1.25 -0.54
C THR A 343 -12.75 -0.57 0.68
N ALA A 344 -13.97 -0.01 0.56
CA ALA A 344 -14.70 0.56 1.70
C ALA A 344 -14.99 -0.49 2.80
N TRP A 345 -15.34 -1.72 2.44
CA TRP A 345 -15.51 -2.80 3.41
C TRP A 345 -14.19 -3.11 4.12
N PHE A 346 -13.10 -3.25 3.36
CA PHE A 346 -11.78 -3.51 3.91
C PHE A 346 -11.36 -2.42 4.91
N ALA A 347 -11.41 -1.16 4.49
CA ALA A 347 -11.00 -0.01 5.29
C ALA A 347 -11.78 0.08 6.60
N LYS A 348 -13.10 -0.13 6.57
CA LYS A 348 -13.95 -0.14 7.77
C LYS A 348 -13.61 -1.28 8.73
N ARG A 349 -13.32 -2.48 8.21
CA ARG A 349 -12.91 -3.64 9.04
C ARG A 349 -11.56 -3.42 9.70
N VAL A 350 -10.62 -2.79 9.01
CA VAL A 350 -9.35 -2.35 9.60
C VAL A 350 -9.59 -1.27 10.64
N ASP A 351 -10.43 -0.27 10.35
CA ASP A 351 -10.72 0.80 11.31
C ASP A 351 -11.36 0.25 12.60
N GLU A 352 -12.31 -0.68 12.52
CA GLU A 352 -12.85 -1.36 13.71
C GLU A 352 -11.74 -2.02 14.57
N ARG A 353 -10.73 -2.63 13.95
CA ARG A 353 -9.57 -3.23 14.64
C ARG A 353 -8.66 -2.16 15.24
N TYR A 354 -8.43 -1.10 14.48
CA TYR A 354 -7.66 0.06 14.91
C TYR A 354 -8.29 0.71 16.14
N GLN A 355 -9.59 1.00 16.13
CA GLN A 355 -10.31 1.58 17.27
C GLN A 355 -10.25 0.68 18.50
N ARG A 356 -10.36 -0.66 18.34
CA ARG A 356 -10.16 -1.61 19.45
C ARG A 356 -8.74 -1.57 20.00
N CYS A 357 -7.73 -1.41 19.15
CA CYS A 357 -6.34 -1.24 19.60
C CYS A 357 -6.15 0.08 20.36
N MET A 358 -6.70 1.18 19.83
CA MET A 358 -6.65 2.49 20.49
C MET A 358 -7.36 2.48 21.85
N ALA A 359 -8.51 1.79 21.96
CA ALA A 359 -9.20 1.59 23.23
C ALA A 359 -8.31 0.86 24.26
N ARG A 360 -7.68 -0.26 23.87
CA ARG A 360 -6.71 -0.97 24.73
C ARG A 360 -5.55 -0.08 25.14
N ALA A 361 -5.06 0.78 24.23
CA ALA A 361 -3.97 1.70 24.53
C ALA A 361 -4.37 2.77 25.57
N ALA A 362 -5.64 3.19 25.56
CA ALA A 362 -6.23 4.11 26.52
C ALA A 362 -6.69 3.43 27.83
N GLY A 363 -6.47 2.13 28.00
CA GLY A 363 -6.92 1.36 29.17
C GLY A 363 -8.43 1.08 29.22
N ARG A 364 -9.10 1.09 28.05
CA ARG A 364 -10.53 0.85 27.89
C ARG A 364 -10.83 -0.53 27.32
#